data_AF-A0A2D4LDR2-F1
#
_entry.id   AF-A0A2D4LDR2-F1
#
_cell.length_a   1.000
_cell.length_b   1.000
_cell.length_c   1.000
_cell.angle_alpha   90.00
_cell.angle_beta   90.00
_cell.angle_gamma   90.00
#
_symmetry.space_group_name_H-M   'P 1'
#
loop_
_entity.id
_entity.type
_entity.pdbx_description
1 polymer ?
#
loop_
_entity_poly.entity_id
_entity_poly.type
_entity_poly.pdbx_seq_one_letter_code
_entity_poly.pdbx_strand_id
1 'polypeptide(L)'
;MDNFLIQVTGKKRVVLFSPRDAPYLYLSGTKSEVLDVDKPNMKKYPLFIKARRYECQLEAGDVLFIPALWFHNVTSEEFGVGVNVFWKQLPSEYYDKTDTYGNKDLTAASRAIQILDRALKTLEELPEEYRDFYGRRMALRIEDKTYSSNYE
;
A
#
# COMPACT_ATOMS: atom_id res chain seq x y z
N MET A 1 -0.75 -5.04 -8.99
CA MET A 1 -1.52 -5.12 -10.26
C MET A 1 -2.87 -4.44 -10.06
N ASP A 2 -3.55 -4.05 -11.14
CA ASP A 2 -4.97 -3.67 -11.05
C ASP A 2 -5.81 -4.93 -10.81
N ASN A 3 -6.98 -4.79 -10.18
CA ASN A 3 -7.82 -5.90 -9.79
C ASN A 3 -9.31 -5.62 -10.00
N PHE A 4 -10.04 -6.62 -10.45
CA PHE A 4 -11.49 -6.69 -10.31
C PHE A 4 -11.84 -7.74 -9.27
N LEU A 5 -12.49 -7.33 -8.20
CA LEU A 5 -13.12 -8.21 -7.22
C LEU A 5 -14.58 -8.41 -7.60
N ILE A 6 -14.90 -9.61 -8.10
CA ILE A 6 -16.23 -10.02 -8.53
C ILE A 6 -16.88 -10.83 -7.41
N GLN A 7 -17.97 -10.33 -6.84
CA GLN A 7 -18.72 -11.03 -5.80
C GLN A 7 -19.78 -11.91 -6.45
N VAL A 8 -19.55 -13.22 -6.51
CA VAL A 8 -20.43 -14.16 -7.23
C VAL A 8 -21.65 -14.52 -6.39
N THR A 9 -21.43 -14.80 -5.10
CA THR A 9 -22.50 -15.12 -4.14
C THR A 9 -22.20 -14.53 -2.76
N GLY A 10 -23.24 -14.31 -1.95
CA GLY A 10 -23.13 -13.77 -0.59
C GLY A 10 -22.70 -12.30 -0.54
N LYS A 11 -22.58 -11.76 0.68
CA LYS A 11 -22.26 -10.36 0.95
C LYS A 11 -20.87 -10.14 1.49
N LYS A 12 -20.23 -9.07 1.03
CA LYS A 12 -18.87 -8.72 1.38
C LYS A 12 -18.71 -7.21 1.57
N ARG A 13 -18.17 -6.81 2.71
CA ARG A 13 -17.79 -5.43 2.98
C ARG A 13 -16.33 -5.21 2.62
N VAL A 14 -16.04 -4.15 1.88
CA VAL A 14 -14.68 -3.78 1.47
C VAL A 14 -14.38 -2.36 1.92
N VAL A 15 -13.30 -2.21 2.67
CA VAL A 15 -12.77 -0.91 3.11
C VAL A 15 -11.48 -0.65 2.36
N LEU A 16 -11.35 0.52 1.72
CA LEU A 16 -10.16 0.90 0.96
C LEU A 16 -9.50 2.16 1.53
N PHE A 17 -8.18 2.26 1.31
CA PHE A 17 -7.39 3.45 1.61
C PHE A 17 -6.55 3.84 0.40
N SER A 18 -6.35 5.15 0.24
CA SER A 18 -5.55 5.69 -0.85
C SER A 18 -4.11 5.17 -0.76
N PRO A 19 -3.41 4.94 -1.89
CA PRO A 19 -1.98 4.69 -1.89
C PRO A 19 -1.18 5.76 -1.13
N ARG A 20 -1.68 7.01 -1.11
CA ARG A 20 -1.07 8.14 -0.40
C ARG A 20 -1.20 8.06 1.12
N ASP A 21 -2.12 7.23 1.63
CA ASP A 21 -2.28 7.00 3.07
C ASP A 21 -1.26 6.00 3.64
N ALA A 22 -0.33 5.48 2.82
CA ALA A 22 0.73 4.57 3.26
C ALA A 22 1.44 4.99 4.57
N PRO A 23 1.79 6.28 4.81
CA PRO A 23 2.40 6.72 6.07
C PRO A 23 1.53 6.52 7.33
N TYR A 24 0.22 6.39 7.16
CA TYR A 24 -0.76 6.25 8.25
C TYR A 24 -1.14 4.80 8.54
N LEU A 25 -0.79 3.88 7.62
CA LEU A 25 -1.24 2.49 7.67
C LEU A 25 -0.26 1.54 8.36
N TYR A 26 0.89 2.01 8.86
CA TYR A 26 1.88 1.18 9.58
C TYR A 26 2.22 -0.09 8.81
N LEU A 27 2.83 0.09 7.63
CA LEU A 27 3.08 -1.01 6.70
C LEU A 27 4.31 -1.83 7.09
N SER A 28 4.19 -3.14 7.00
CA SER A 28 5.27 -4.12 7.03
C SER A 28 5.23 -4.93 5.73
N GLY A 29 6.12 -4.59 4.80
CA GLY A 29 6.01 -5.01 3.41
C GLY A 29 4.71 -4.50 2.78
N THR A 30 3.90 -5.41 2.23
CA THR A 30 2.61 -5.07 1.59
C THR A 30 1.40 -5.11 2.54
N LYS A 31 1.61 -5.35 3.84
CA LYS A 31 0.54 -5.53 4.84
C LYS A 31 0.55 -4.41 5.86
N SER A 32 -0.63 -4.02 6.33
CA SER A 32 -0.77 -3.13 7.50
C SER A 32 -0.68 -3.93 8.81
N GLU A 33 -0.06 -3.34 9.83
CA GLU A 33 -0.10 -3.86 11.20
C GLU A 33 -1.43 -3.61 11.94
N VAL A 34 -2.33 -2.79 11.36
CA VAL A 34 -3.65 -2.49 11.93
C VAL A 34 -4.64 -3.56 11.52
N LEU A 35 -4.86 -4.55 12.42
CA LEU A 35 -5.69 -5.72 12.13
C LEU A 35 -7.20 -5.42 12.14
N ASP A 36 -7.65 -4.62 13.10
CA ASP A 36 -9.05 -4.19 13.23
C ASP A 36 -9.18 -2.73 12.77
N VAL A 37 -9.69 -2.54 11.56
CA VAL A 37 -9.88 -1.22 10.94
C VAL A 37 -11.09 -0.47 11.49
N ASP A 38 -12.01 -1.17 12.14
CA ASP A 38 -13.22 -0.58 12.74
C ASP A 38 -12.95 -0.14 14.20
N LYS A 39 -12.04 -0.83 14.90
CA LYS A 39 -11.59 -0.50 16.27
C LYS A 39 -10.05 -0.53 16.37
N PRO A 40 -9.34 0.42 15.74
CA PRO A 40 -7.88 0.44 15.77
C PRO A 40 -7.35 0.73 17.18
N ASN A 41 -6.24 0.08 17.54
CA ASN A 41 -5.52 0.40 18.78
C ASN A 41 -4.80 1.75 18.64
N MET A 42 -5.49 2.83 19.01
CA MET A 42 -4.97 4.20 18.89
C MET A 42 -3.74 4.50 19.76
N LYS A 43 -3.45 3.67 20.78
CA LYS A 43 -2.20 3.81 21.55
C LYS A 43 -0.99 3.30 20.75
N LYS A 44 -1.17 2.22 19.98
CA LYS A 44 -0.11 1.63 19.15
C LYS A 44 -0.02 2.30 17.77
N TYR A 45 -1.15 2.69 17.20
CA TYR A 45 -1.27 3.20 15.83
C TYR A 45 -1.95 4.59 15.77
N PRO A 46 -1.43 5.61 16.47
CA PRO A 46 -2.09 6.92 16.57
C PRO A 46 -2.29 7.64 15.22
N LEU A 47 -1.46 7.39 14.21
CA LEU A 47 -1.56 8.03 12.90
C LEU A 47 -2.68 7.45 12.03
N PHE A 48 -3.22 6.26 12.36
CA PHE A 48 -4.21 5.59 11.53
C PHE A 48 -5.49 6.41 11.35
N ILE A 49 -5.83 7.25 12.33
CA ILE A 49 -6.98 8.17 12.24
C ILE A 49 -6.87 9.20 11.11
N LYS A 50 -5.66 9.43 10.59
CA LYS A 50 -5.42 10.33 9.45
C LYS A 50 -5.68 9.65 8.10
N ALA A 51 -5.73 8.32 8.06
CA ALA A 51 -6.02 7.57 6.83
C ALA A 51 -7.49 7.77 6.44
N ARG A 52 -7.74 8.12 5.17
CA ARG A 52 -9.10 8.32 4.69
C ARG A 52 -9.68 7.00 4.22
N ARG A 53 -10.66 6.50 4.98
CA ARG A 53 -11.44 5.31 4.65
C ARG A 53 -12.44 5.58 3.52
N TYR A 54 -12.43 4.70 2.54
CA TYR A 54 -13.50 4.50 1.56
C TYR A 54 -14.15 3.14 1.83
N GLU A 55 -15.45 3.01 1.63
CA GLU A 55 -16.16 1.78 1.98
C GLU A 55 -17.29 1.49 1.00
N CYS A 56 -17.44 0.21 0.67
CA CYS A 56 -18.57 -0.30 -0.08
C CYS A 56 -18.98 -1.68 0.44
N GLN A 57 -20.24 -2.03 0.19
CA GLN A 57 -20.76 -3.38 0.35
C GLN A 57 -20.98 -3.95 -1.05
N LEU A 58 -20.54 -5.19 -1.24
CA LEU A 58 -20.72 -5.95 -2.48
C LEU A 58 -21.78 -7.01 -2.23
N GLU A 59 -22.83 -6.95 -3.02
CA GLU A 59 -23.87 -7.95 -3.13
C GLU A 59 -23.50 -8.97 -4.22
N ALA A 60 -24.26 -10.07 -4.31
CA ALA A 60 -24.07 -11.04 -5.38
C ALA A 60 -24.34 -10.40 -6.75
N GLY A 61 -23.35 -10.48 -7.64
CA GLY A 61 -23.35 -9.85 -8.97
C GLY A 61 -22.51 -8.58 -9.06
N ASP A 62 -22.13 -7.97 -7.94
CA ASP A 62 -21.35 -6.74 -7.94
C ASP A 62 -19.89 -6.98 -8.31
N VAL A 63 -19.29 -5.97 -8.94
CA VAL A 63 -17.86 -5.94 -9.29
C VAL A 63 -17.24 -4.66 -8.75
N LEU A 64 -16.19 -4.82 -7.95
CA LEU A 64 -15.38 -3.72 -7.46
C LEU A 64 -14.07 -3.64 -8.24
N PHE A 65 -13.82 -2.49 -8.85
CA PHE A 65 -12.49 -2.15 -9.35
C PHE A 65 -11.60 -1.67 -8.20
N ILE A 66 -10.41 -2.28 -8.07
CA ILE A 66 -9.38 -1.89 -7.12
C ILE A 66 -8.12 -1.55 -7.94
N PRO A 67 -7.81 -0.26 -8.12
CA PRO A 67 -6.60 0.13 -8.84
C PRO A 67 -5.35 -0.37 -8.10
N ALA A 68 -4.27 -0.59 -8.83
CA ALA A 68 -3.00 -0.97 -8.25
C ALA A 68 -2.59 -0.01 -7.12
N LEU A 69 -1.93 -0.55 -6.10
CA LEU A 69 -1.46 0.14 -4.89
C LEU A 69 -2.56 0.50 -3.87
N TRP A 70 -3.85 0.37 -4.20
CA TRP A 70 -4.91 0.64 -3.23
C TRP A 70 -4.95 -0.43 -2.13
N PHE A 71 -4.82 0.02 -0.90
CA PHE A 71 -4.96 -0.84 0.27
C PHE A 71 -6.43 -1.20 0.43
N HIS A 72 -6.72 -2.45 0.78
CA HIS A 72 -8.08 -2.89 1.02
C HIS A 72 -8.14 -3.94 2.14
N ASN A 73 -9.19 -3.85 2.95
CA ASN A 73 -9.59 -4.84 3.95
C ASN A 73 -10.96 -5.39 3.56
N VAL A 74 -11.12 -6.71 3.63
CA VAL A 74 -12.31 -7.41 3.18
C VAL A 74 -12.89 -8.21 4.34
N THR A 75 -14.17 -8.01 4.64
CA THR A 75 -14.92 -8.79 5.63
C THR A 75 -16.07 -9.51 4.92
N SER A 76 -16.16 -10.83 5.06
CA SER A 76 -17.33 -11.60 4.60
C SER A 76 -18.43 -11.45 5.62
N GLU A 77 -19.55 -10.83 5.24
CA GLU A 77 -20.71 -10.64 6.12
C GLU A 77 -21.65 -11.85 6.07
N GLU A 78 -21.67 -12.53 4.92
CA GLU A 78 -22.33 -13.81 4.72
C GLU A 78 -21.34 -14.82 4.11
N PHE A 79 -21.73 -16.10 4.09
CA PHE A 79 -21.03 -17.10 3.30
C PHE A 79 -21.18 -16.78 1.81
N GLY A 80 -20.07 -16.80 1.06
CA GLY A 80 -20.07 -16.42 -0.34
C GLY A 80 -18.80 -16.79 -1.07
N VAL A 81 -18.88 -16.78 -2.40
CA VAL A 81 -17.75 -17.02 -3.30
C VAL A 81 -17.46 -15.74 -4.08
N GLY A 82 -16.19 -15.35 -4.13
CA GLY A 82 -15.73 -14.23 -4.94
C GLY A 82 -14.52 -14.61 -5.79
N VAL A 83 -14.38 -13.97 -6.93
CA VAL A 83 -13.29 -14.19 -7.88
C VAL A 83 -12.55 -12.86 -8.07
N ASN A 84 -11.22 -12.90 -8.02
CA ASN A 84 -10.38 -11.74 -8.32
C ASN A 84 -9.67 -11.96 -9.66
N VAL A 85 -9.61 -10.92 -10.49
CA VAL A 85 -8.89 -10.93 -11.76
C VAL A 85 -7.86 -9.82 -11.74
N PHE A 86 -6.58 -10.19 -11.72
CA PHE A 86 -5.47 -9.24 -11.77
C PHE A 86 -4.94 -9.06 -13.19
N TRP A 87 -4.58 -7.83 -13.55
CA TRP A 87 -3.89 -7.54 -14.80
C TRP A 87 -2.83 -6.45 -14.64
N LYS A 88 -1.94 -6.39 -15.64
CA LYS A 88 -0.87 -5.41 -15.71
C LYS A 88 -1.39 -4.11 -16.30
N GLN A 89 -1.28 -3.02 -15.54
CA GLN A 89 -1.58 -1.67 -16.02
C GLN A 89 -0.40 -1.02 -16.74
N LEU A 90 0.82 -1.45 -16.41
CA LEU A 90 2.04 -1.00 -17.05
C LEU A 90 2.53 -2.03 -18.08
N PRO A 91 3.47 -1.66 -18.96
CA PRO A 91 4.16 -2.63 -19.81
C PRO A 91 4.80 -3.77 -19.01
N SER A 92 4.84 -4.97 -19.58
CA SER A 92 5.19 -6.20 -18.85
C SER A 92 6.61 -6.20 -18.29
N GLU A 93 7.53 -5.45 -18.88
CA GLU A 93 8.93 -5.30 -18.49
C GLU A 93 9.13 -4.59 -17.15
N TYR A 94 8.15 -3.83 -16.66
CA TYR A 94 8.24 -3.15 -15.37
C TYR A 94 8.05 -4.11 -14.18
N TYR A 95 7.42 -5.27 -14.41
CA TYR A 95 7.09 -6.24 -13.37
C TYR A 95 8.20 -7.28 -13.19
N ASP A 96 8.36 -7.78 -11.96
CA ASP A 96 9.26 -8.88 -11.68
C ASP A 96 8.74 -10.17 -12.34
N LYS A 97 9.58 -10.83 -13.15
CA LYS A 97 9.25 -12.07 -13.87
C LYS A 97 9.03 -13.27 -12.94
N THR A 98 9.53 -13.19 -11.71
CA THR A 98 9.40 -14.21 -10.68
C THR A 98 8.20 -13.98 -9.77
N ASP A 99 7.45 -12.87 -9.97
CA ASP A 99 6.23 -12.61 -9.22
C ASP A 99 5.04 -13.34 -9.82
N THR A 100 4.69 -14.47 -9.20
CA THR A 100 3.51 -15.25 -9.59
C THR A 100 2.23 -14.78 -8.91
N TYR A 101 2.31 -13.92 -7.88
CA TYR A 101 1.16 -13.49 -7.10
C TYR A 101 0.70 -12.06 -7.47
N GLY A 102 1.62 -11.20 -7.88
CA GLY A 102 1.35 -9.77 -8.13
C GLY A 102 1.63 -8.86 -6.94
N ASN A 103 2.40 -9.35 -5.95
CA ASN A 103 2.73 -8.64 -4.72
C ASN A 103 4.15 -8.07 -4.70
N LYS A 104 5.03 -8.46 -5.63
CA LYS A 104 6.38 -7.89 -5.66
C LYS A 104 6.33 -6.49 -6.24
N ASP A 105 7.22 -5.66 -5.74
CA ASP A 105 7.40 -4.31 -6.26
C ASP A 105 7.81 -4.34 -7.74
N LEU A 106 7.49 -3.26 -8.44
CA LEU A 106 8.05 -3.02 -9.77
C LEU A 106 9.59 -3.04 -9.69
N THR A 107 10.23 -3.55 -10.74
CA THR A 107 11.69 -3.78 -10.74
C THR A 107 12.48 -2.50 -10.50
N ALA A 108 11.98 -1.35 -10.96
CA ALA A 108 12.57 -0.04 -10.70
C ALA A 108 12.47 0.37 -9.23
N ALA A 109 11.31 0.16 -8.60
CA ALA A 109 11.08 0.45 -7.19
C ALA A 109 11.96 -0.43 -6.29
N SER A 110 12.01 -1.74 -6.56
CA SER A 110 12.88 -2.68 -5.82
C SER A 110 14.36 -2.27 -5.90
N ARG A 111 14.85 -1.89 -7.08
CA ARG A 111 16.22 -1.37 -7.26
C ARG A 111 16.45 -0.05 -6.52
N ALA A 112 15.49 0.88 -6.56
CA ALA A 112 15.58 2.15 -5.87
C ALA A 112 15.68 1.96 -4.34
N ILE A 113 14.89 1.06 -3.77
CA ILE A 113 14.95 0.70 -2.35
C ILE A 113 16.32 0.10 -2.00
N GLN A 114 16.84 -0.82 -2.81
CA GLN A 114 18.19 -1.38 -2.57
C GLN A 114 19.30 -0.32 -2.60
N ILE A 115 19.19 0.69 -3.47
CA ILE A 115 20.14 1.80 -3.52
C ILE A 115 19.99 2.68 -2.28
N LEU A 116 18.76 2.95 -1.86
CA LEU A 116 18.46 3.70 -0.64
C LEU A 116 19.08 3.00 0.58
N ASP A 117 18.91 1.69 0.73
CA ASP A 117 19.49 0.92 1.84
C ASP A 117 21.01 1.06 1.90
N ARG A 118 21.69 1.06 0.74
CA ARG A 118 23.14 1.29 0.67
C ARG A 118 23.51 2.71 1.10
N ALA A 119 22.73 3.71 0.70
CA ALA A 119 22.95 5.11 1.10
C ALA A 119 22.71 5.31 2.61
N LEU A 120 21.69 4.65 3.16
CA LEU A 120 21.44 4.67 4.61
C LEU A 120 22.59 4.01 5.38
N LYS A 121 23.12 2.90 4.87
CA LYS A 121 24.30 2.24 5.45
C LYS A 121 25.53 3.15 5.50
N THR A 122 25.76 3.99 4.49
CA THR A 122 26.88 4.96 4.55
C THR A 122 26.69 6.04 5.62
N LEU A 123 25.43 6.40 5.94
CA LEU A 123 25.17 7.35 7.02
C LEU A 123 25.39 6.76 8.41
N GLU A 124 25.45 5.44 8.56
CA GLU A 124 25.75 4.77 9.84
C GLU A 124 27.19 5.02 10.31
N GLU A 125 28.09 5.45 9.42
CA GLU A 125 29.47 5.83 9.74
C GLU A 125 29.54 7.16 10.52
N LEU A 126 28.47 7.96 10.50
CA LEU A 126 28.40 9.25 11.18
C LEU A 126 27.84 9.11 12.61
N PRO A 127 28.21 10.03 13.53
CA PRO A 127 27.54 10.13 14.82
C PRO A 127 26.03 10.37 14.66
N GLU A 128 25.25 9.95 15.67
CA GLU A 128 23.79 9.91 15.62
C GLU A 128 23.14 11.24 15.20
N GLU A 129 23.60 12.37 15.77
CA GLU A 129 23.05 13.69 15.45
C GLU A 129 23.26 14.09 13.98
N TYR A 130 24.42 13.75 13.41
CA TYR A 130 24.74 14.03 12.01
C TYR A 130 23.91 13.14 11.09
N ARG A 131 23.77 11.85 11.45
CA ARG A 131 22.91 10.90 10.73
C ARG A 131 21.45 11.36 10.73
N ASP A 132 20.91 11.81 11.86
CA ASP A 132 19.54 12.36 11.94
C ASP A 132 19.37 13.57 11.03
N PHE A 133 20.28 14.56 11.11
CA PHE A 133 20.23 15.76 10.28
C PHE A 133 20.24 15.43 8.77
N TYR A 134 21.19 14.60 8.33
CA TYR A 134 21.28 14.23 6.91
C TYR A 134 20.12 13.32 6.46
N GLY A 135 19.61 12.45 7.34
CA GLY A 135 18.41 11.64 7.08
C GLY A 135 17.19 12.51 6.81
N ARG A 136 16.93 13.52 7.65
CA ARG A 136 15.85 14.50 7.43
C ARG A 136 15.99 15.23 6.10
N ARG A 137 17.22 15.66 5.76
CA ARG A 137 17.49 16.34 4.49
C ARG A 137 17.25 15.44 3.28
N MET A 138 17.53 14.15 3.38
CA MET A 138 17.21 13.17 2.34
C MET A 138 15.71 12.98 2.19
N ALA A 139 14.96 12.85 3.29
CA ALA A 139 13.50 12.73 3.25
C ALA A 139 12.85 13.92 2.54
N LEU A 140 13.22 15.16 2.91
CA LEU A 140 12.72 16.38 2.26
C LEU A 140 13.03 16.41 0.75
N ARG A 141 14.21 15.94 0.35
CA ARG A 141 14.60 15.87 -1.07
C ARG A 141 13.79 14.82 -1.83
N ILE A 142 13.45 13.70 -1.19
CA ILE A 142 12.59 12.67 -1.79
C ILE A 142 11.18 13.24 -1.98
N GLU A 143 10.61 13.86 -0.94
CA GLU A 143 9.30 14.51 -1.00
C GLU A 143 9.24 15.52 -2.15
N ASP A 144 10.17 16.49 -2.20
CA ASP A 144 10.24 17.52 -3.26
C ASP A 144 10.35 16.93 -4.68
N LYS A 145 11.12 15.85 -4.85
CA LYS A 145 11.42 15.27 -6.18
C LYS A 145 10.37 14.27 -6.67
N THR A 146 9.60 13.65 -5.76
CA THR A 146 8.78 12.48 -6.09
C THR A 146 7.30 12.66 -5.80
N TYR A 147 6.93 13.54 -4.86
CA TYR A 147 5.54 13.72 -4.50
C TYR A 147 4.87 14.63 -5.53
N SER A 148 3.72 14.20 -6.03
CA SER A 148 2.91 14.99 -6.95
C SER A 148 1.97 15.91 -6.20
N SER A 149 1.87 17.16 -6.65
CA SER A 149 0.89 18.14 -6.17
C SER A 149 -0.49 17.99 -6.81
N ASN A 150 -0.64 17.13 -7.83
CA ASN A 150 -1.94 16.91 -8.45
C ASN A 150 -2.84 16.12 -7.49
N TYR A 151 -3.91 16.78 -7.04
CA TYR A 151 -5.04 16.18 -6.37
C TYR A 151 -6.07 15.84 -7.45
N GLU A 152 -5.96 14.65 -8.02
CA GLU A 152 -7.11 13.96 -8.61
C GLU A 152 -7.59 12.90 -7.62
#